data_AF-A0AAX1IEX8-F1
#
_entry.id   AF-A0AAX1IEX8-F1
#
_cell.length_a   1.000
_cell.length_b   1.000
_cell.length_c   1.000
_cell.angle_alpha   90.00
_cell.angle_beta   90.00
_cell.angle_gamma   90.00
#
_symmetry.space_group_name_H-M   'P 1'
#
loop_
_entity.id
_entity.type
_entity.pdbx_description
1 polymer ?
#
loop_
_entity_poly.entity_id
_entity_poly.type
_entity_poly.pdbx_seq_one_letter_code
_entity_poly.pdbx_strand_id
1 'polypeptide(L)' 'MEGNKAKFAQNPELGAFLRSTEGWVLVEASPVDVIWGIGLAKDHADAHNPAQWRGLNLLGFALMDVREAM' A
#
# COMPACT_ATOMS: atom_id res chain seq x y z
N MET A 1 -6.13 9.45 -8.68
CA MET A 1 -5.80 8.05 -9.06
C MET A 1 -5.00 7.94 -10.35
N GLU A 2 -5.26 8.78 -11.36
CA GLU A 2 -4.58 8.74 -12.67
C GLU A 2 -3.05 8.83 -12.63
N GLY A 3 -2.48 9.63 -11.72
CA GLY A 3 -1.02 9.73 -11.58
C GLY A 3 -0.35 8.42 -11.17
N ASN A 4 -0.97 7.63 -10.28
CA ASN A 4 -0.42 6.32 -9.89
C ASN A 4 -0.53 5.34 -11.05
N LYS A 5 -1.68 5.26 -11.73
CA LYS A 5 -1.85 4.42 -12.92
C LYS A 5 -0.81 4.73 -13.99
N ALA A 6 -0.61 6.01 -14.30
CA ALA A 6 0.40 6.46 -15.26
C ALA A 6 1.81 6.03 -14.85
N LYS A 7 2.19 6.17 -13.57
CA LYS A 7 3.50 5.74 -13.05
C LYS A 7 3.75 4.24 -13.26
N PHE A 8 2.78 3.40 -12.92
CA PHE A 8 2.92 1.93 -13.01
C PHE A 8 2.75 1.42 -14.44
N ALA A 9 2.03 2.14 -15.32
CA ALA A 9 1.97 1.86 -16.74
C ALA A 9 3.25 2.26 -17.48
N GLN A 10 3.87 3.38 -17.09
CA GLN A 10 5.11 3.88 -17.69
C GLN A 10 6.32 2.98 -17.39
N ASN A 11 6.30 2.26 -16.25
CA ASN A 11 7.41 1.43 -15.80
C ASN A 11 6.97 -0.04 -15.70
N PRO A 12 7.20 -0.87 -16.74
CA PRO A 12 6.71 -2.24 -16.80
C PRO A 12 7.14 -3.12 -15.62
N GLU A 13 8.37 -2.94 -15.12
CA GLU A 13 8.89 -3.67 -13.96
C GLU A 13 8.14 -3.31 -12.67
N LEU A 14 7.87 -2.02 -12.44
CA LEU A 14 7.08 -1.57 -11.28
C LEU A 14 5.64 -2.07 -11.38
N GLY A 15 5.05 -2.04 -12.56
CA GLY A 15 3.71 -2.59 -12.80
C GLY A 15 3.65 -4.10 -12.57
N ALA A 16 4.67 -4.85 -13.01
CA ALA A 16 4.77 -6.28 -12.77
C ALA A 16 4.94 -6.60 -11.29
N PHE A 17 5.77 -5.82 -10.58
CA PHE A 17 5.91 -5.93 -9.12
C PHE A 17 4.60 -5.63 -8.39
N LEU A 18 3.86 -4.59 -8.77
CA LEU A 18 2.58 -4.28 -8.15
C LEU A 18 1.57 -5.42 -8.36
N ARG A 19 1.49 -5.99 -9.57
CA ARG A 19 0.64 -7.15 -9.86
C ARG A 19 1.05 -8.40 -9.08
N SER A 20 2.34 -8.64 -8.87
CA SER A 20 2.80 -9.81 -8.10
C SER A 20 2.42 -9.77 -6.63
N THR A 21 1.90 -8.64 -6.12
CA THR A 21 1.36 -8.52 -4.77
C THR A 21 -0.12 -8.91 -4.65
N GLU A 22 -0.71 -9.51 -5.70
CA GLU A 22 -2.08 -10.03 -5.66
C GLU A 22 -2.32 -10.96 -4.46
N GLY A 23 -3.48 -10.83 -3.82
CA GLY A 23 -3.83 -11.56 -2.60
C GLY A 23 -3.24 -10.98 -1.31
N TRP A 24 -2.32 -10.00 -1.40
CA TRP A 24 -1.76 -9.30 -0.25
C TRP A 24 -2.34 -7.90 -0.07
N VAL A 25 -2.46 -7.50 1.20
CA VAL A 25 -2.76 -6.13 1.60
C VAL A 25 -1.46 -5.33 1.67
N LEU A 26 -1.35 -4.27 0.88
CA LEU A 26 -0.20 -3.37 0.89
C LEU A 26 -0.34 -2.36 2.02
N VAL A 27 0.74 -2.12 2.76
CA VAL A 27 0.77 -1.18 3.89
C VAL A 27 1.98 -0.26 3.83
N GLU A 28 1.77 1.00 4.19
CA GLU A 28 2.86 1.92 4.55
C GLU A 28 3.04 1.87 6.06
N ALA A 29 4.21 1.43 6.52
CA ALA A 29 4.51 1.14 7.92
C ALA A 29 5.33 2.24 8.58
N SER A 30 4.80 3.46 8.57
CA SER A 30 5.32 4.58 9.34
C SER A 30 4.59 4.72 10.69
N PRO A 31 5.34 4.84 11.80
CA PRO A 31 4.75 5.10 13.12
C PRO A 31 4.20 6.52 13.28
N VAL A 32 4.60 7.45 12.39
CA VAL A 32 4.18 8.86 12.45
C VAL A 32 3.12 9.21 11.42
N ASP A 33 2.87 8.34 10.44
CA ASP A 33 1.84 8.54 9.42
C ASP A 33 0.61 7.69 9.73
N VAL A 34 -0.45 8.37 10.15
CA VAL A 34 -1.75 7.75 10.46
C VAL A 34 -2.80 8.01 9.36
N ILE A 35 -2.46 8.74 8.30
CA ILE A 35 -3.38 9.02 7.19
C ILE A 35 -3.02 8.14 6.00
N TRP A 36 -1.77 8.21 5.54
CA TRP A 36 -1.31 7.39 4.42
C TRP A 36 -0.77 6.04 4.87
N GLY A 37 -0.31 5.94 6.12
CA GLY A 37 0.23 4.73 6.75
C GLY A 37 -0.67 4.07 7.79
N ILE A 38 -0.16 2.98 8.39
CA ILE A 38 -0.84 2.20 9.44
C ILE A 38 -0.58 2.75 10.86
N GLY A 39 0.24 3.78 11.01
CA GLY A 39 0.58 4.36 12.32
C GLY A 39 1.41 3.44 13.21
N LEU A 40 2.10 2.47 12.62
CA LEU A 40 2.98 1.50 13.29
C LEU A 40 4.26 1.34 12.47
N ALA A 41 5.39 1.14 13.16
CA ALA A 41 6.64 0.80 12.49
C ALA A 41 6.57 -0.61 11.88
N LYS A 42 7.36 -0.84 10.82
CA LYS A 42 7.43 -2.13 10.12
C LYS A 42 7.72 -3.34 11.04
N ASP A 43 8.53 -3.13 12.07
CA ASP A 43 8.96 -4.15 13.03
C ASP A 43 8.05 -4.25 14.27
N HIS A 44 7.00 -3.43 14.34
CA HIS A 44 6.03 -3.51 15.43
C HIS A 44 5.25 -4.84 15.35
N ALA A 45 5.07 -5.52 16.48
CA ALA A 45 4.40 -6.83 16.54
C ALA A 45 3.00 -6.81 15.90
N ASP A 46 2.29 -5.69 16.07
CA ASP A 46 0.94 -5.48 15.54
C ASP A 46 0.89 -4.99 14.08
N ALA A 47 2.02 -4.76 13.41
CA ALA A 47 2.03 -4.29 12.02
C ALA A 47 1.30 -5.24 11.06
N HIS A 48 1.28 -6.53 11.39
CA HIS A 48 0.57 -7.56 10.63
C HIS A 48 -0.88 -7.80 11.07
N ASN A 49 -1.40 -7.02 12.04
CA ASN A 49 -2.75 -7.16 12.55
C ASN A 49 -3.59 -5.90 12.21
N PRO A 50 -4.40 -5.93 11.13
CA PRO A 50 -5.20 -4.77 10.72
C PRO A 50 -6.13 -4.21 11.79
N ALA A 51 -6.59 -5.04 12.72
CA ALA A 51 -7.45 -4.60 13.83
C ALA A 51 -6.72 -3.74 14.88
N GLN A 52 -5.38 -3.69 14.83
CA GLN A 52 -4.53 -2.92 15.74
C GLN A 52 -3.89 -1.71 15.05
N TRP A 53 -4.12 -1.53 13.76
CA TRP A 53 -3.60 -0.36 13.05
C TRP A 53 -4.24 0.92 13.59
N ARG A 54 -3.41 1.96 13.70
CA ARG A 54 -3.83 3.28 14.19
C ARG A 54 -4.04 4.27 13.06
N GLY A 55 -3.59 3.92 11.86
CA GLY A 55 -3.70 4.73 10.66
C GLY A 55 -4.63 4.15 9.60
N LEU A 56 -4.98 4.99 8.63
CA LEU A 56 -5.95 4.69 7.58
C LEU A 56 -5.36 3.94 6.38
N ASN A 57 -4.04 3.85 6.25
CA ASN A 57 -3.37 3.16 5.15
C ASN A 57 -3.85 3.58 3.74
N LEU A 58 -4.17 4.87 3.53
CA LEU A 58 -4.72 5.34 2.26
C LEU A 58 -3.77 5.10 1.08
N LEU A 59 -2.44 5.07 1.31
CA LEU A 59 -1.48 4.78 0.26
C LEU A 59 -1.59 3.32 -0.19
N GLY A 60 -1.68 2.38 0.75
CA GLY A 60 -1.87 0.97 0.46
C GLY A 60 -3.13 0.73 -0.36
N PHE A 61 -4.26 1.33 0.04
CA PHE A 61 -5.52 1.24 -0.72
C PHE A 61 -5.40 1.83 -2.12
N ALA A 62 -4.83 3.03 -2.27
CA ALA A 62 -4.65 3.63 -3.59
C ALA A 62 -3.77 2.80 -4.53
N LEU A 63 -2.81 2.03 -4.00
CA LEU A 63 -1.99 1.11 -4.80
C LEU A 63 -2.76 -0.15 -5.18
N MET A 64 -3.61 -0.67 -4.28
CA MET A 64 -4.47 -1.81 -4.56
C MET A 64 -5.56 -1.47 -5.60
N ASP A 65 -6.15 -0.28 -5.54
CA ASP A 65 -7.08 0.22 -6.57
C ASP A 65 -6.40 0.32 -7.94
N VAL A 66 -5.14 0.72 -7.97
CA VAL A 66 -4.35 0.77 -9.22
C VAL A 66 -4.08 -0.64 -9.72
N ARG A 67 -3.69 -1.57 -8.84
CA ARG A 67 -3.50 -2.99 -9.18
C ARG A 67 -4.75 -3.61 -9.80
N GLU A 68 -5.93 -3.35 -9.23
CA GLU A 68 -7.20 -3.89 -9.73
C GLU A 68 -7.64 -3.28 -11.07
N ALA A 69 -7.21 -2.06 -11.37
CA ALA A 69 -7.51 -1.37 -12.62
C ALA A 69 -6.50 -1.68 -13.75
N MET A 70 -5.49 -2.52 -13.51
CA MET A 70 -4.46 -2.93 -14.47
C MET A 70 -4.72 -4.32 -15.02
#